data_AF-G5JCL3-F1
#
_entry.id   AF-G5JCL3-F1
#
_cell.length_a   1.000
_cell.length_b   1.000
_cell.length_c   1.000
_cell.angle_alpha   90.00
_cell.angle_beta   90.00
_cell.angle_gamma   90.00
#
_symmetry.space_group_name_H-M   'P 1'
#
loop_
_entity.id
_entity.type
_entity.pdbx_description
1 polymer ?
#
loop_
_entity_poly.entity_id
_entity_poly.type
_entity_poly.pdbx_seq_one_letter_code
_entity_poly.pdbx_strand_id
1 'polypeptide(L)'
;LVEKFTPYKEVNVELSYPLSSEKLAHYGQVETMKGQEVRFLVKQEDLTDTIAKILAQLEVNDLSVSDPPIEEVVSQIFSRGNVDL
;
A
#
# COMPACT_ATOMS: atom_id res chain seq x y z
N LEU A 1 5.97 -5.01 -26.14
CA LEU A 1 6.53 -5.68 -24.95
C LEU A 1 5.80 -5.08 -23.75
N VAL A 2 4.83 -5.79 -23.18
CA VAL A 2 4.11 -5.31 -21.99
C VAL A 2 5.10 -5.48 -20.83
N GLU A 3 5.88 -4.44 -20.57
CA GLU A 3 6.85 -4.44 -19.47
C GLU A 3 6.10 -4.73 -18.17
N LYS A 4 6.56 -5.77 -17.49
CA LYS A 4 5.97 -6.41 -16.31
C LYS A 4 5.35 -5.40 -15.35
N PHE A 5 4.03 -5.30 -15.38
CA PHE A 5 3.28 -4.78 -14.25
C PHE A 5 3.63 -5.66 -13.05
N THR A 6 4.21 -5.05 -12.02
CA THR A 6 4.28 -5.68 -10.71
C THR A 6 2.99 -5.30 -10.01
N PRO A 7 2.04 -6.24 -9.84
CA PRO A 7 0.78 -5.93 -9.19
C PRO A 7 1.06 -5.44 -7.76
N TYR A 8 0.42 -4.34 -7.40
CA TYR A 8 0.39 -3.84 -6.02
C TYR A 8 -0.90 -4.29 -5.35
N LYS A 9 -0.87 -4.36 -4.03
CA LYS A 9 -2.02 -4.59 -3.17
C LYS A 9 -2.13 -3.43 -2.20
N GLU A 10 -3.36 -3.11 -1.85
CA GLU A 10 -3.63 -2.24 -0.73
C GLU A 10 -3.65 -3.06 0.55
N VAL A 11 -2.98 -2.56 1.58
CA VAL A 11 -3.06 -3.08 2.94
C VAL A 11 -3.66 -1.97 3.80
N ASN A 12 -4.90 -2.17 4.23
CA ASN A 12 -5.60 -1.26 5.12
C ASN A 12 -5.40 -1.74 6.56
N VAL A 13 -4.97 -0.83 7.43
CA VAL A 13 -4.66 -1.13 8.83
C VAL A 13 -5.38 -0.13 9.72
N GLU A 14 -6.13 -0.65 10.69
CA GLU A 14 -6.64 0.12 11.83
C GLU A 14 -5.72 -0.09 13.03
N LEU A 15 -5.04 0.96 13.46
CA LEU A 15 -4.14 0.94 14.60
C LEU A 15 -4.90 1.17 15.91
N SER A 16 -4.40 0.61 17.02
CA SER A 16 -4.98 0.88 18.35
C SER A 16 -4.73 2.31 18.86
N TYR A 17 -3.78 3.02 18.24
CA TYR A 17 -3.48 4.42 18.50
C TYR A 17 -2.81 5.07 17.27
N PRO A 18 -2.96 6.39 17.06
CA PRO A 18 -2.36 7.06 15.91
C PRO A 18 -0.82 7.02 15.97
N LEU A 19 -0.20 6.82 14.81
CA LEU A 19 1.26 6.83 14.62
C LEU A 19 1.67 7.92 13.63
N SER A 20 2.93 8.35 13.69
CA SER A 20 3.46 9.30 12.71
C SER A 20 3.66 8.63 11.35
N SER A 21 3.49 9.40 10.28
CA SER A 21 3.72 8.96 8.90
C SER A 21 5.15 8.45 8.70
N GLU A 22 6.14 9.07 9.36
CA GLU A 22 7.55 8.66 9.30
C GLU A 22 7.72 7.24 9.83
N LYS A 23 7.09 6.90 10.96
CA LYS A 23 7.13 5.54 11.51
C LYS A 23 6.46 4.55 10.57
N LEU A 24 5.31 4.93 10.00
CA LEU A 24 4.52 4.06 9.12
C LEU A 24 5.20 3.81 7.76
N ALA A 25 5.94 4.79 7.23
CA ALA A 25 6.68 4.67 5.98
C ALA A 25 7.73 3.53 5.97
N HIS A 26 8.09 2.98 7.15
CA HIS A 26 8.97 1.82 7.26
C HIS A 26 8.33 0.50 6.80
N TYR A 27 6.99 0.43 6.74
CA TYR A 27 6.24 -0.77 6.38
C TYR A 27 5.81 -0.80 4.92
N GLY A 28 5.74 0.36 4.27
CA GLY A 28 5.35 0.49 2.87
C GLY A 28 5.08 1.95 2.49
N GLN A 29 4.70 2.17 1.23
CA GLN A 29 4.27 3.49 0.79
C GLN A 29 2.92 3.80 1.43
N VAL A 30 2.87 4.84 2.27
CA VAL A 30 1.62 5.33 2.84
C VAL A 30 0.89 6.13 1.78
N GLU A 31 -0.28 5.65 1.37
CA GLU A 31 -1.13 6.30 0.38
C GLU A 31 -2.12 7.27 1.03
N THR A 32 -2.77 6.82 2.10
CA THR A 32 -3.67 7.66 2.92
C THR A 32 -3.50 7.37 4.40
N MET A 33 -3.72 8.40 5.22
CA MET A 33 -3.66 8.29 6.69
C MET A 33 -4.69 9.22 7.32
N LYS A 34 -5.57 8.66 8.17
CA LYS A 34 -6.63 9.39 8.85
C LYS A 34 -6.79 8.89 10.29
N GLY A 35 -6.16 9.59 11.23
CA GLY A 35 -6.17 9.17 12.63
C GLY A 35 -5.45 7.84 12.81
N GLN A 36 -6.22 6.77 13.03
CA GLN A 36 -5.73 5.40 13.26
C GLN A 36 -5.78 4.53 12.01
N GLU A 37 -6.46 4.99 10.96
CA GLU A 37 -6.57 4.27 9.69
C GLU A 37 -5.40 4.65 8.78
N VAL A 38 -4.72 3.64 8.26
CA VAL A 38 -3.60 3.78 7.33
C VAL A 38 -3.80 2.84 6.15
N ARG A 39 -3.61 3.36 4.94
CA ARG A 39 -3.57 2.57 3.70
C ARG A 39 -2.14 2.53 3.18
N PHE A 40 -1.62 1.33 3.05
CA PHE A 40 -0.32 1.09 2.41
C PHE A 40 -0.52 0.54 1.01
N LEU A 41 0.26 1.06 0.07
CA LEU A 41 0.45 0.42 -1.23
C LEU A 41 1.70 -0.46 -1.15
N VAL A 42 1.51 -1.77 -1.33
CA VAL A 42 2.57 -2.78 -1.13
C VAL A 42 2.69 -3.62 -2.40
N LYS A 43 3.90 -3.90 -2.85
CA LYS A 43 4.11 -4.81 -3.98
C LYS A 43 3.65 -6.21 -3.60
N GLN A 44 3.04 -6.93 -4.54
CA GLN A 44 2.58 -8.30 -4.28
C GLN A 44 3.72 -9.24 -3.81
N GLU A 45 4.94 -9.03 -4.28
CA GLU A 45 6.13 -9.80 -3.85
C GLU A 45 6.53 -9.54 -2.38
N ASP A 46 6.27 -8.34 -1.86
CA ASP A 46 6.62 -7.94 -0.49
C ASP A 46 5.45 -8.12 0.51
N LEU A 47 4.25 -8.45 0.02
CA LEU A 47 3.00 -8.42 0.78
C LEU A 47 3.07 -9.23 2.08
N THR A 48 3.51 -10.48 1.98
CA THR A 48 3.55 -11.40 3.14
C THR A 48 4.51 -10.88 4.21
N ASP A 49 5.70 -10.43 3.79
CA ASP A 49 6.73 -9.92 4.68
C ASP A 49 6.29 -8.61 5.34
N THR A 50 5.64 -7.73 4.59
CA THR A 50 5.09 -6.47 5.13
C THR A 50 4.00 -6.74 6.17
N ILE A 51 3.03 -7.62 5.88
CA ILE A 51 1.97 -7.98 6.84
C ILE A 51 2.57 -8.58 8.11
N ALA A 52 3.52 -9.50 7.98
CA ALA A 52 4.18 -10.11 9.13
C ALA A 52 4.90 -9.06 10.00
N LYS A 53 5.60 -8.09 9.39
CA LYS A 53 6.26 -6.99 10.11
C LYS A 53 5.26 -6.08 10.81
N ILE A 54 4.15 -5.72 10.15
CA ILE A 54 3.08 -4.89 10.72
C ILE A 54 2.52 -5.56 11.97
N LEU A 55 2.07 -6.81 11.85
CA LEU A 55 1.43 -7.54 12.95
C LEU A 55 2.41 -7.86 14.10
N ALA A 56 3.71 -7.95 13.82
CA ALA A 56 4.72 -8.19 14.85
C ALA A 56 5.15 -6.93 15.61
N GLN A 57 5.01 -5.74 15.01
CA GLN A 57 5.60 -4.50 15.53
C GLN A 57 4.59 -3.41 15.89
N LEU A 58 3.38 -3.48 15.35
CA LEU A 58 2.31 -2.51 15.57
C LEU A 58 1.16 -3.14 16.34
N GLU A 59 0.49 -2.35 17.18
CA GLU A 59 -0.78 -2.73 17.79
C GLU A 59 -1.90 -2.44 16.79
N VAL A 60 -2.49 -3.51 16.26
CA VAL A 60 -3.46 -3.48 15.16
C VAL A 60 -4.80 -4.00 15.66
N ASN A 61 -5.85 -3.20 15.45
CA ASN A 61 -7.24 -3.57 15.71
C ASN A 61 -7.82 -4.38 14.55
N ASP A 62 -7.53 -3.97 13.31
CA ASP A 62 -7.99 -4.62 12.09
C ASP A 62 -6.98 -4.50 10.95
N LEU A 63 -6.92 -5.52 10.08
CA LEU A 63 -6.08 -5.54 8.89
C LEU A 63 -6.83 -6.23 7.74
N SER A 64 -6.91 -5.54 6.61
CA SER A 64 -7.48 -6.10 5.38
C SER A 64 -6.58 -5.85 4.17
N VAL A 65 -6.68 -6.73 3.19
CA VAL A 65 -5.93 -6.65 1.93
C VAL A 65 -6.93 -6.56 0.77
N SER A 66 -6.77 -5.56 -0.09
CA SER A 66 -7.61 -5.33 -1.27
C SER A 66 -6.75 -5.12 -2.52
N ASP A 67 -7.38 -5.26 -3.68
CA ASP A 67 -6.82 -4.74 -4.92
C ASP A 67 -6.97 -3.22 -4.95
N PRO A 68 -5.96 -2.47 -5.46
CA PRO A 68 -6.10 -1.03 -5.66
C PRO A 68 -7.21 -0.75 -6.70
N PRO A 69 -7.87 0.42 -6.63
CA PRO A 69 -8.88 0.80 -7.60
C PRO A 69 -8.32 0.79 -9.02
N ILE A 70 -9.14 0.39 -9.98
CA ILE A 70 -8.73 0.25 -11.39
C ILE A 70 -8.18 1.58 -11.92
N GLU A 71 -8.75 2.70 -11.49
CA GLU A 71 -8.36 4.05 -11.87
C GLU A 71 -6.91 4.36 -11.50
N GLU A 72 -6.42 3.89 -10.36
CA GLU A 72 -5.03 4.06 -9.92
C GLU A 72 -4.08 3.16 -10.71
N VAL A 73 -4.48 1.91 -10.96
CA VAL A 73 -3.73 1.00 -11.83
C VAL A 73 -3.56 1.61 -13.21
N VAL A 74 -4.65 2.14 -13.78
CA VAL A 74 -4.68 2.84 -15.06
C VAL A 74 -3.78 4.07 -15.05
N SER A 75 -3.90 4.94 -14.05
CA SER A 75 -3.09 6.16 -13.93
C SER A 75 -1.59 5.87 -13.91
N GLN A 76 -1.17 4.75 -13.32
CA GLN A 76 0.23 4.33 -13.31
C GLN A 76 0.72 3.83 -14.67
N ILE A 77 -0.13 3.17 -15.46
CA ILE A 77 0.17 2.78 -16.85
C ILE A 77 0.43 4.03 -17.69
N PHE A 78 -0.49 4.99 -17.60
CA PHE A 78 -0.46 6.22 -18.40
C PHE A 78 0.63 7.20 -17.95
N SER A 79 0.98 7.25 -16.66
CA SER A 79 2.04 8.13 -16.16
C SER A 79 3.46 7.65 -16.50
N ARG A 80 3.64 6.35 -16.79
CA ARG A 80 4.94 5.76 -17.17
C ARG A 80 5.08 5.54 -18.67
N GLY A 81 3.98 5.49 -19.41
CA GLY A 81 3.97 5.58 -20.85
C GLY A 81 3.98 7.04 -21.27
N ASN A 82 5.11 7.54 -21.78
CA ASN A 82 5.09 8.71 -22.65
C ASN A 82 4.29 8.30 -23.91
N VAL A 83 2.96 8.42 -23.85
CA VAL A 83 2.08 8.27 -24.99
C VAL A 83 2.11 9.58 -25.75
N ASP A 84 3.03 9.68 -26.70
CA ASP A 84 2.85 10.57 -27.83
C ASP A 84 1.52 10.18 -28.50
N LEU A 85 0.50 11.05 -28.36
CA LEU A 85 -0.69 11.07 -29.20
C LEU A 85 -0.42 11.88 -30.46
#